data_AF-A0A964XCH1-F1
#
_entry.id   AF-A0A964XCH1-F1
#
_cell.length_a   1.000
_cell.length_b   1.000
_cell.length_c   1.000
_cell.angle_alpha   90.00
_cell.angle_beta   90.00
_cell.angle_gamma   90.00
#
_symmetry.space_group_name_H-M   'P 1'
#
loop_
_entity.id
_entity.type
_entity.pdbx_description
1 polymer ?
#
loop_
_entity_poly.entity_id
_entity_poly.type
_entity_poly.pdbx_seq_one_letter_code
_entity_poly.pdbx_strand_id
1 'polypeptide(L)'
;MGYTLPLELASTSTVAVRASGSPAENGAVLRAAYAQARALTPNGAALAADNRATVLVGPGVYHLGTLDGDTHGLQIDTEFVDLVGLTGRPEHVRIEATSDGSTASRGTIEQTADDVLIAGVTMYLDGGDYSQGYEEGDPSAYFPGDNLPNTVLRDCVFEADNDARYTRPEQEYSGTYIRCIGGAGTFAVGAQASGTFTDCVVAEETFGYYADASGVFTRCVAGWYAFGWYADASGTFIDCTSTNWYVFGWTASGTFIRCTAADSAFGAEGGLTGKLYSCRLTSPGATFPTPEADSGGLLRLCIDGDDNEDNTGPITS
;
A
#
# COMPACT_ATOMS: atom_id res chain seq x y z
N MET A 1 -5.71 18.43 13.43
CA MET A 1 -6.16 19.33 12.34
C MET A 1 -5.36 18.97 11.09
N GLY A 2 -5.85 18.01 10.31
CA GLY A 2 -5.19 17.63 9.05
C GLY A 2 -5.71 18.52 7.93
N TYR A 3 -4.84 19.35 7.35
CA TYR A 3 -5.11 19.94 6.05
C TYR A 3 -5.06 18.80 5.03
N THR A 4 -6.21 18.33 4.58
CA THR A 4 -6.28 17.51 3.37
C THR A 4 -5.78 18.40 2.24
N LEU A 5 -4.58 18.15 1.71
CA LEU A 5 -4.17 18.76 0.44
C LEU A 5 -5.32 18.51 -0.55
N PRO A 6 -5.79 19.50 -1.31
CA PRO A 6 -6.83 19.25 -2.29
C PRO A 6 -6.37 18.12 -3.24
N LEU A 7 -7.29 17.24 -3.61
CA LEU A 7 -7.06 16.31 -4.71
C LEU A 7 -7.13 17.15 -5.99
N GLU A 8 -5.97 17.50 -6.53
CA GLU A 8 -5.88 18.25 -7.78
C GLU A 8 -6.02 17.26 -8.94
N LEU A 9 -7.18 17.25 -9.58
CA LEU A 9 -7.39 16.46 -10.79
C LEU A 9 -6.58 17.09 -11.92
N ALA A 10 -5.60 16.36 -12.44
CA ALA A 10 -4.84 16.79 -13.61
C ALA A 10 -5.64 16.63 -14.93
N SER A 11 -6.83 16.02 -14.90
CA SER A 11 -7.66 15.79 -16.07
C SER A 11 -8.43 17.03 -16.52
N THR A 12 -8.55 17.21 -17.84
CA THR A 12 -9.47 18.19 -18.45
C THR A 12 -10.74 17.55 -19.02
N SER A 13 -10.91 16.23 -18.91
CA SER A 13 -12.14 15.53 -19.30
C SER A 13 -12.52 14.44 -18.31
N THR A 14 -13.81 14.42 -17.96
CA THR A 14 -14.33 13.58 -16.88
C THR A 14 -15.55 12.81 -17.35
N VAL A 15 -15.60 11.51 -17.05
CA VAL A 15 -16.81 10.69 -17.13
C VAL A 15 -17.31 10.49 -15.70
N ALA A 16 -18.44 11.11 -15.36
CA ALA A 16 -19.01 10.97 -14.02
C ALA A 16 -19.99 9.79 -13.97
N VAL A 17 -19.86 8.95 -12.95
CA VAL A 17 -20.84 7.90 -12.64
C VAL A 17 -21.49 8.17 -11.30
N ARG A 18 -22.76 7.80 -11.18
CA ARG A 18 -23.50 7.87 -9.91
C ARG A 18 -24.12 6.51 -9.63
N ALA A 19 -24.17 6.12 -8.37
CA ALA A 19 -24.92 4.97 -7.96
C ALA A 19 -26.40 5.35 -7.93
N SER A 20 -27.21 4.78 -8.83
CA SER A 20 -28.66 5.08 -8.91
C SER A 20 -29.54 3.83 -9.05
N GLY A 21 -28.93 2.65 -9.15
CA GLY A 21 -29.60 1.37 -9.18
C GLY A 21 -29.10 0.43 -8.09
N SER A 22 -29.33 -0.86 -8.28
CA SER A 22 -28.73 -1.92 -7.49
C SER A 22 -27.19 -1.90 -7.59
N PRO A 23 -26.46 -2.47 -6.62
CA PRO A 23 -25.01 -2.55 -6.68
C PRO A 23 -24.46 -3.14 -7.99
N ALA A 24 -25.12 -4.17 -8.53
CA ALA A 24 -24.74 -4.80 -9.80
C ALA A 24 -24.94 -3.87 -11.01
N GLU A 25 -26.07 -3.15 -11.07
CA GLU A 25 -26.31 -2.15 -12.12
C GLU A 25 -25.28 -1.02 -12.04
N ASN A 26 -24.95 -0.57 -10.82
CA ASN A 26 -23.94 0.47 -10.61
C ASN A 26 -22.55 -0.01 -11.08
N GLY A 27 -22.16 -1.25 -10.76
CA GLY A 27 -20.91 -1.85 -11.23
C GLY A 27 -20.83 -1.93 -12.76
N ALA A 28 -21.93 -2.30 -13.44
CA ALA A 28 -22.00 -2.29 -14.90
C ALA A 28 -21.82 -0.87 -15.48
N VAL A 29 -22.45 0.14 -14.87
CA VAL A 29 -22.29 1.55 -15.26
C VAL A 29 -20.85 2.03 -15.06
N LEU A 30 -20.19 1.63 -13.96
CA LEU A 30 -18.78 1.98 -13.71
C LEU A 30 -17.85 1.41 -14.78
N ARG A 31 -18.01 0.13 -15.16
CA ARG A 31 -17.23 -0.47 -16.27
C ARG A 31 -17.45 0.27 -17.58
N ALA A 32 -18.70 0.60 -17.91
CA ALA A 32 -19.03 1.34 -19.12
C ALA A 32 -18.39 2.74 -19.13
N ALA A 33 -18.36 3.42 -17.98
CA ALA A 33 -17.71 4.73 -17.86
C ALA A 33 -16.19 4.66 -17.98
N TYR A 34 -15.55 3.64 -17.42
CA TYR A 34 -14.12 3.42 -17.65
C TYR A 34 -13.83 3.14 -19.13
N ALA A 35 -14.61 2.27 -19.78
CA ALA A 35 -14.48 2.04 -21.22
C ALA A 35 -14.66 3.32 -22.06
N GLN A 36 -15.58 4.21 -21.65
CA GLN A 36 -15.74 5.53 -22.27
C GLN A 36 -14.53 6.43 -22.04
N ALA A 37 -14.01 6.50 -20.80
CA ALA A 37 -12.87 7.34 -20.44
C ALA A 37 -11.62 7.01 -21.26
N ARG A 38 -11.37 5.71 -21.50
CA ARG A 38 -10.28 5.23 -22.37
C ARG A 38 -10.35 5.73 -23.81
N ALA A 39 -11.55 6.07 -24.29
CA ALA A 39 -11.77 6.55 -25.66
C ALA A 39 -11.78 8.09 -25.76
N LEU A 40 -11.62 8.80 -24.63
CA LEU A 40 -11.61 10.26 -24.65
C LEU A 40 -10.35 10.83 -25.29
N THR A 41 -10.51 11.99 -25.91
CA THR A 41 -9.42 12.80 -26.44
C THR A 41 -9.47 14.21 -25.82
N PRO A 42 -9.10 14.37 -24.54
CA PRO A 42 -9.10 15.68 -23.90
C PRO A 42 -8.25 16.65 -24.74
N ASN A 43 -8.72 17.90 -24.90
CA ASN A 43 -8.10 18.91 -25.76
C ASN A 43 -7.92 18.49 -27.24
N GLY A 44 -8.65 17.48 -27.71
CA GLY A 44 -8.54 16.95 -29.08
C GLY A 44 -7.28 16.11 -29.34
N ALA A 45 -6.52 15.76 -28.29
CA ALA A 45 -5.31 14.95 -28.37
C ALA A 45 -5.51 13.59 -27.69
N ALA A 46 -4.64 12.63 -28.00
CA ALA A 46 -4.61 11.34 -27.32
C ALA A 46 -4.24 11.49 -25.83
N LEU A 47 -4.57 10.47 -25.02
CA LEU A 47 -4.20 10.43 -23.60
C LEU A 47 -2.68 10.47 -23.42
N ALA A 48 -2.22 11.28 -22.46
CA ALA A 48 -0.82 11.48 -22.12
C ALA A 48 -0.70 11.95 -20.66
N ALA A 49 0.52 11.98 -20.11
CA ALA A 49 0.78 12.43 -18.73
C ALA A 49 0.21 13.83 -18.41
N ASP A 50 0.20 14.73 -19.40
CA ASP A 50 -0.35 16.09 -19.33
C ASP A 50 -1.76 16.23 -19.94
N ASN A 51 -2.36 15.12 -20.41
CA ASN A 51 -3.65 15.08 -21.08
C ASN A 51 -4.47 13.86 -20.63
N ARG A 52 -4.86 13.86 -19.36
CA ARG A 52 -5.49 12.71 -18.68
C ARG A 52 -7.02 12.73 -18.79
N ALA A 53 -7.64 11.56 -18.66
CA ALA A 53 -9.07 11.39 -18.45
C ALA A 53 -9.34 10.93 -17.00
N THR A 54 -10.50 11.29 -16.44
CA THR A 54 -10.91 10.82 -15.12
C THR A 54 -12.28 10.18 -15.15
N VAL A 55 -12.41 9.01 -14.51
CA VAL A 55 -13.68 8.44 -14.09
C VAL A 55 -13.98 8.96 -12.68
N LEU A 56 -14.99 9.83 -12.57
CA LEU A 56 -15.39 10.42 -11.29
C LEU A 56 -16.56 9.62 -10.70
N VAL A 57 -16.31 8.91 -9.61
CA VAL A 57 -17.22 7.92 -9.03
C VAL A 57 -18.01 8.54 -7.89
N GLY A 58 -19.32 8.71 -8.07
CA GLY A 58 -20.23 9.19 -7.05
C GLY A 58 -20.36 8.21 -5.86
N PRO A 59 -20.89 8.67 -4.72
CA PRO A 59 -21.14 7.80 -3.58
C PRO A 59 -22.04 6.61 -3.91
N GLY A 60 -21.72 5.45 -3.35
CA GLY A 60 -22.52 4.23 -3.43
C GLY A 60 -21.68 2.97 -3.51
N VAL A 61 -22.36 1.86 -3.76
CA VAL A 61 -21.78 0.52 -3.90
C VAL A 61 -21.83 0.09 -5.35
N TYR A 62 -20.69 -0.38 -5.85
CA TYR A 62 -20.44 -0.78 -7.24
C TYR A 62 -19.99 -2.24 -7.24
N HIS A 63 -20.93 -3.17 -7.36
CA HIS A 63 -20.65 -4.60 -7.36
C HIS A 63 -20.32 -5.08 -8.77
N LEU A 64 -19.09 -5.57 -8.95
CA LEU A 64 -18.50 -5.92 -10.23
C LEU A 64 -18.86 -7.33 -10.71
N GLY A 65 -19.46 -8.14 -9.84
CA GLY A 65 -19.92 -9.50 -10.12
C GLY A 65 -19.11 -10.53 -9.34
N THR A 66 -19.37 -11.79 -9.64
CA THR A 66 -18.50 -12.88 -9.23
C THR A 66 -17.35 -12.96 -10.21
N LEU A 67 -16.12 -12.84 -9.73
CA LEU A 67 -14.91 -13.02 -10.50
C LEU A 67 -14.79 -14.51 -10.84
N ASP A 68 -14.74 -14.81 -12.12
CA ASP A 68 -14.52 -16.14 -12.67
C ASP A 68 -13.45 -16.07 -13.77
N GLY A 69 -13.16 -17.19 -14.44
CA GLY A 69 -12.19 -17.21 -15.54
C GLY A 69 -12.48 -16.20 -16.66
N ASP A 70 -13.75 -15.86 -16.87
CA ASP A 70 -14.26 -14.98 -17.92
C ASP A 70 -14.64 -13.57 -17.41
N THR A 71 -14.99 -13.46 -16.12
CA THR A 71 -15.47 -12.26 -15.45
C THR A 71 -14.35 -11.66 -14.61
N HIS A 72 -13.80 -10.55 -15.10
CA HIS A 72 -12.74 -9.79 -14.43
C HIS A 72 -13.28 -8.75 -13.46
N GLY A 73 -12.46 -8.20 -12.57
CA GLY A 73 -12.76 -6.96 -11.86
C GLY A 73 -12.76 -5.72 -12.76
N LEU A 74 -12.62 -4.54 -12.19
CA LEU A 74 -12.45 -3.31 -12.96
C LEU A 74 -11.02 -3.26 -13.48
N GLN A 75 -10.86 -3.44 -14.79
CA GLN A 75 -9.56 -3.48 -15.46
C GLN A 75 -9.04 -2.07 -15.70
N ILE A 76 -8.06 -1.64 -14.91
CA ILE A 76 -7.32 -0.39 -15.07
C ILE A 76 -6.12 -0.64 -16.01
N ASP A 77 -6.44 -0.74 -17.30
CA ASP A 77 -5.54 -1.23 -18.37
C ASP A 77 -5.04 -0.15 -19.35
N THR A 78 -5.33 1.12 -19.09
CA THR A 78 -5.00 2.23 -20.00
C THR A 78 -4.33 3.35 -19.23
N GLU A 79 -3.12 3.72 -19.66
CA GLU A 79 -2.35 4.83 -19.12
C GLU A 79 -3.17 6.13 -19.09
N PHE A 80 -2.98 6.93 -18.04
CA PHE A 80 -3.55 8.27 -17.90
C PHE A 80 -5.08 8.31 -17.78
N VAL A 81 -5.72 7.20 -17.38
CA VAL A 81 -7.13 7.15 -16.98
C VAL A 81 -7.22 6.99 -15.46
N ASP A 82 -7.56 8.09 -14.79
CA ASP A 82 -7.63 8.15 -13.34
C ASP A 82 -9.01 7.69 -12.84
N LEU A 83 -9.05 7.02 -11.69
CA LEU A 83 -10.26 6.58 -10.99
C LEU A 83 -10.40 7.32 -9.67
N VAL A 84 -11.39 8.21 -9.55
CA VAL A 84 -11.48 9.12 -8.40
C VAL A 84 -12.87 9.10 -7.78
N GLY A 85 -12.96 8.80 -6.49
CA GLY A 85 -14.16 8.97 -5.69
C GLY A 85 -14.52 10.45 -5.49
N LEU A 86 -15.76 10.81 -5.81
CA LEU A 86 -16.25 12.18 -5.86
C LEU A 86 -16.09 12.95 -4.55
N THR A 87 -16.17 12.26 -3.41
CA THR A 87 -16.15 12.91 -2.09
C THR A 87 -14.76 13.00 -1.47
N GLY A 88 -13.75 12.35 -2.08
CA GLY A 88 -12.42 12.20 -1.49
C GLY A 88 -12.40 11.39 -0.19
N ARG A 89 -13.49 10.70 0.13
CA ARG A 89 -13.67 9.86 1.30
C ARG A 89 -13.94 8.42 0.85
N PRO A 90 -13.00 7.49 1.07
CA PRO A 90 -13.13 6.12 0.56
C PRO A 90 -14.38 5.41 1.08
N GLU A 91 -14.82 5.70 2.31
CA GLU A 91 -16.00 5.08 2.91
C GLU A 91 -17.33 5.39 2.20
N HIS A 92 -17.34 6.39 1.31
CA HIS A 92 -18.52 6.74 0.52
C HIS A 92 -18.59 6.03 -0.83
N VAL A 93 -17.47 5.49 -1.34
CA VAL A 93 -17.37 4.87 -2.66
C VAL A 93 -16.78 3.47 -2.50
N ARG A 94 -17.64 2.47 -2.47
CA ARG A 94 -17.24 1.06 -2.35
C ARG A 94 -17.33 0.37 -3.70
N ILE A 95 -16.19 -0.10 -4.19
CA ILE A 95 -16.11 -0.97 -5.36
C ILE A 95 -15.86 -2.38 -4.84
N GLU A 96 -16.73 -3.32 -5.19
CA GLU A 96 -16.71 -4.67 -4.62
C GLU A 96 -16.85 -5.76 -5.67
N ALA A 97 -16.32 -6.94 -5.38
CA ALA A 97 -16.53 -8.16 -6.13
C ALA A 97 -16.55 -9.36 -5.18
N THR A 98 -16.93 -10.53 -5.72
CA THR A 98 -16.86 -11.82 -5.02
C THR A 98 -15.98 -12.75 -5.82
N SER A 99 -15.03 -13.47 -5.22
CA SER A 99 -14.34 -14.58 -5.88
C SER A 99 -15.21 -15.83 -5.87
N ASP A 100 -15.18 -16.62 -6.93
CA ASP A 100 -15.81 -17.94 -6.96
C ASP A 100 -14.97 -19.03 -6.24
N GLY A 101 -13.84 -18.66 -5.65
CA GLY A 101 -12.89 -19.58 -5.02
C GLY A 101 -12.09 -20.45 -5.99
N SER A 102 -12.36 -20.38 -7.30
CA SER A 102 -11.67 -21.11 -8.36
C SER A 102 -10.73 -20.23 -9.19
N THR A 103 -10.88 -18.90 -9.08
CA THR A 103 -10.03 -17.93 -9.78
C THR A 103 -8.72 -17.64 -9.07
N ALA A 104 -7.67 -18.35 -9.47
CA ALA A 104 -6.34 -17.77 -9.36
C ALA A 104 -6.24 -16.52 -10.26
N SER A 105 -5.55 -15.48 -9.77
CA SER A 105 -5.06 -14.31 -10.50
C SER A 105 -6.13 -13.28 -10.92
N ARG A 106 -7.02 -12.93 -9.99
CA ARG A 106 -8.06 -11.88 -10.19
C ARG A 106 -8.17 -10.95 -9.00
N GLY A 107 -8.77 -9.79 -9.20
CA GLY A 107 -9.11 -8.91 -8.09
C GLY A 107 -10.23 -7.94 -8.39
N THR A 108 -10.71 -7.23 -7.37
CA THR A 108 -11.78 -6.24 -7.54
C THR A 108 -11.34 -5.10 -8.46
N ILE A 109 -10.12 -4.61 -8.26
CA ILE A 109 -9.42 -3.71 -9.19
C ILE A 109 -8.21 -4.46 -9.76
N GLU A 110 -8.19 -4.64 -11.08
CA GLU A 110 -7.09 -5.30 -11.81
C GLU A 110 -6.32 -4.23 -12.59
N GLN A 111 -5.09 -3.93 -12.20
CA GLN A 111 -4.32 -2.83 -12.81
C GLN A 111 -3.16 -3.36 -13.63
N THR A 112 -3.07 -2.95 -14.89
CA THR A 112 -1.90 -3.21 -15.76
C THR A 112 -1.28 -1.94 -16.33
N ALA A 113 -1.99 -0.80 -16.29
CA ALA A 113 -1.40 0.50 -16.58
C ALA A 113 -0.49 0.98 -15.44
N ASP A 114 0.62 1.61 -15.78
CA ASP A 114 1.63 2.08 -14.83
C ASP A 114 1.29 3.47 -14.27
N ASP A 115 0.95 4.43 -15.13
CA ASP A 115 0.65 5.81 -14.79
C ASP A 115 -0.86 6.04 -14.65
N VAL A 116 -1.37 5.71 -13.47
CA VAL A 116 -2.77 5.94 -13.08
C VAL A 116 -2.86 6.48 -11.66
N LEU A 117 -3.83 7.37 -11.43
CA LEU A 117 -4.25 7.78 -10.09
C LEU A 117 -5.53 7.03 -9.71
N ILE A 118 -5.49 6.31 -8.60
CA ILE A 118 -6.69 5.76 -7.95
C ILE A 118 -6.85 6.45 -6.60
N ALA A 119 -7.98 7.15 -6.39
CA ALA A 119 -8.15 7.93 -5.19
C ALA A 119 -9.56 7.94 -4.59
N GLY A 120 -9.64 7.95 -3.26
CA GLY A 120 -10.89 8.17 -2.54
C GLY A 120 -11.91 7.05 -2.70
N VAL A 121 -11.46 5.79 -2.77
CA VAL A 121 -12.31 4.60 -2.94
C VAL A 121 -11.95 3.50 -1.94
N THR A 122 -12.96 2.75 -1.49
CA THR A 122 -12.78 1.45 -0.86
C THR A 122 -12.81 0.36 -1.93
N MET A 123 -11.79 -0.48 -1.94
CA MET A 123 -11.70 -1.70 -2.75
C MET A 123 -11.97 -2.88 -1.84
N TYR A 124 -13.02 -3.64 -2.13
CA TYR A 124 -13.42 -4.79 -1.32
C TYR A 124 -13.49 -6.07 -2.15
N LEU A 125 -13.02 -7.18 -1.60
CA LEU A 125 -13.23 -8.50 -2.17
C LEU A 125 -13.78 -9.48 -1.13
N ASP A 126 -14.89 -10.13 -1.45
CA ASP A 126 -15.35 -11.32 -0.75
C ASP A 126 -14.67 -12.55 -1.38
N GLY A 127 -13.83 -13.26 -0.64
CA GLY A 127 -13.08 -14.43 -1.14
C GLY A 127 -13.92 -15.70 -1.35
N GLY A 128 -15.18 -15.73 -0.93
CA GLY A 128 -16.04 -16.90 -1.10
C GLY A 128 -15.52 -18.13 -0.33
N ASP A 129 -15.35 -19.26 -1.01
CA ASP A 129 -14.82 -20.51 -0.41
C ASP A 129 -13.30 -20.69 -0.67
N TYR A 130 -12.57 -19.63 -1.01
CA TYR A 130 -11.14 -19.71 -1.31
C TYR A 130 -10.32 -20.15 -0.08
N SER A 131 -9.34 -21.03 -0.28
CA SER A 131 -8.41 -21.44 0.79
C SER A 131 -7.08 -20.71 0.67
N GLN A 132 -6.61 -20.12 1.77
CA GLN A 132 -5.40 -19.29 1.80
C GLN A 132 -4.10 -20.00 1.36
N GLY A 133 -3.43 -19.45 0.35
CA GLY A 133 -1.97 -19.41 0.19
C GLY A 133 -1.47 -17.96 0.37
N TYR A 134 -0.17 -17.66 0.42
CA TYR A 134 0.35 -16.30 0.17
C TYR A 134 1.04 -16.33 -1.20
N GLU A 135 0.25 -16.59 -2.24
CA GLU A 135 0.72 -16.94 -3.57
C GLU A 135 0.36 -15.83 -4.56
N GLU A 136 1.17 -15.65 -5.62
CA GLU A 136 0.97 -14.64 -6.68
C GLU A 136 -0.44 -14.66 -7.31
N GLY A 137 -1.11 -15.82 -7.24
CA GLY A 137 -2.43 -16.08 -7.77
C GLY A 137 -3.58 -15.82 -6.81
N ASP A 138 -3.36 -15.44 -5.56
CA ASP A 138 -4.48 -15.28 -4.64
C ASP A 138 -5.41 -14.12 -5.05
N PRO A 139 -6.74 -14.33 -4.97
CA PRO A 139 -7.69 -13.30 -5.30
C PRO A 139 -7.58 -12.14 -4.29
N SER A 140 -7.51 -10.92 -4.81
CA SER A 140 -7.18 -9.74 -3.99
C SER A 140 -8.10 -8.54 -4.25
N ALA A 141 -8.35 -7.69 -3.25
CA ALA A 141 -9.15 -6.47 -3.46
C ALA A 141 -8.46 -5.50 -4.44
N TYR A 142 -7.14 -5.34 -4.30
CA TYR A 142 -6.31 -4.66 -5.29
C TYR A 142 -5.30 -5.62 -5.92
N PHE A 143 -5.36 -5.76 -7.24
CA PHE A 143 -4.58 -6.72 -8.01
C PHE A 143 -3.76 -6.00 -9.09
N PRO A 144 -2.61 -5.39 -8.74
CA PRO A 144 -1.73 -4.77 -9.72
C PRO A 144 -0.86 -5.80 -10.45
N GLY A 145 -0.40 -5.39 -11.63
CA GLY A 145 0.74 -5.98 -12.33
C GLY A 145 2.07 -5.61 -11.68
N ASP A 146 3.16 -6.08 -12.29
CA ASP A 146 4.48 -5.98 -11.70
C ASP A 146 5.19 -4.65 -11.88
N ASN A 147 5.76 -4.15 -10.78
CA ASN A 147 6.61 -2.94 -10.73
C ASN A 147 6.02 -1.77 -11.53
N LEU A 148 4.97 -1.15 -10.98
CA LEU A 148 4.27 0.00 -11.55
C LEU A 148 4.67 1.32 -10.83
N PRO A 149 5.86 1.89 -11.11
CA PRO A 149 6.40 3.02 -10.34
C PRO A 149 5.64 4.33 -10.52
N ASN A 150 4.88 4.51 -11.60
CA ASN A 150 4.11 5.73 -11.84
C ASN A 150 2.70 5.67 -11.23
N THR A 151 2.36 4.56 -10.57
CA THR A 151 1.06 4.39 -9.94
C THR A 151 0.94 5.28 -8.72
N VAL A 152 -0.20 5.96 -8.59
CA VAL A 152 -0.53 6.74 -7.39
C VAL A 152 -1.83 6.23 -6.78
N LEU A 153 -1.76 5.70 -5.57
CA LEU A 153 -2.92 5.38 -4.74
C LEU A 153 -3.03 6.40 -3.61
N ARG A 154 -4.22 6.98 -3.45
CA ARG A 154 -4.41 8.06 -2.49
C ARG A 154 -5.76 8.00 -1.80
N ASP A 155 -5.78 8.06 -0.47
CA ASP A 155 -7.03 8.02 0.30
C ASP A 155 -7.84 6.75 -0.04
N CYS A 156 -7.16 5.60 -0.18
CA CYS A 156 -7.76 4.32 -0.53
C CYS A 156 -7.88 3.41 0.71
N VAL A 157 -8.93 2.59 0.74
CA VAL A 157 -9.09 1.53 1.75
C VAL A 157 -9.16 0.18 1.04
N PHE A 158 -8.36 -0.77 1.48
CA PHE A 158 -8.43 -2.16 1.06
C PHE A 158 -9.17 -2.96 2.12
N GLU A 159 -10.13 -3.76 1.70
CA GLU A 159 -10.88 -4.68 2.57
C GLU A 159 -11.00 -6.04 1.88
N ALA A 160 -10.92 -7.10 2.66
CA ALA A 160 -11.10 -8.46 2.18
C ALA A 160 -11.76 -9.31 3.27
N ASP A 161 -12.65 -10.20 2.85
CA ASP A 161 -13.32 -11.18 3.70
C ASP A 161 -13.14 -12.59 3.12
N ASN A 162 -13.47 -13.62 3.90
CA ASN A 162 -13.47 -15.02 3.48
C ASN A 162 -12.16 -15.42 2.78
N ASP A 163 -11.05 -15.21 3.47
CA ASP A 163 -9.71 -15.64 3.05
C ASP A 163 -9.14 -14.95 1.78
N ALA A 164 -9.84 -13.94 1.22
CA ALA A 164 -9.27 -13.06 0.20
C ALA A 164 -8.14 -12.18 0.75
N ARG A 165 -7.31 -11.65 -0.16
CA ARG A 165 -6.19 -10.76 0.15
C ARG A 165 -6.57 -9.28 0.00
N TYR A 166 -6.00 -8.43 0.84
CA TYR A 166 -6.16 -6.97 0.72
C TYR A 166 -5.51 -6.45 -0.57
N THR A 167 -4.31 -6.93 -0.86
CA THR A 167 -3.53 -6.61 -2.05
C THR A 167 -2.82 -7.87 -2.54
N ARG A 168 -2.55 -7.95 -3.84
CA ARG A 168 -1.88 -9.08 -4.47
C ARG A 168 -0.54 -9.44 -3.79
N PRO A 169 -0.36 -10.69 -3.30
CA PRO A 169 0.93 -11.20 -2.83
C PRO A 169 1.93 -11.38 -3.98
N GLU A 170 3.20 -11.56 -3.61
CA GLU A 170 4.37 -11.78 -4.48
C GLU A 170 4.56 -10.70 -5.55
N GLN A 171 4.06 -9.50 -5.25
CA GLN A 171 4.04 -8.36 -6.14
C GLN A 171 4.90 -7.22 -5.57
N GLU A 172 5.86 -6.69 -6.34
CA GLU A 172 6.56 -5.43 -6.01
C GLU A 172 5.59 -4.24 -6.06
N TYR A 173 5.66 -3.38 -5.03
CA TYR A 173 4.88 -2.13 -4.94
C TYR A 173 5.83 -0.93 -4.97
N SER A 174 6.15 -0.48 -6.18
CA SER A 174 7.12 0.60 -6.46
C SER A 174 6.49 1.99 -6.65
N GLY A 175 5.16 2.09 -6.62
CA GLY A 175 4.42 3.34 -6.82
C GLY A 175 4.43 4.29 -5.63
N THR A 176 3.50 5.25 -5.64
CA THR A 176 3.26 6.21 -4.56
C THR A 176 1.94 5.93 -3.87
N TYR A 177 1.98 5.69 -2.56
CA TYR A 177 0.82 5.31 -1.75
C TYR A 177 0.64 6.31 -0.60
N ILE A 178 -0.49 7.01 -0.57
CA ILE A 178 -0.73 8.14 0.35
C ILE A 178 -2.03 7.92 1.11
N ARG A 179 -1.96 7.85 2.44
CA ARG A 179 -3.14 7.64 3.30
C ARG A 179 -3.95 6.41 2.90
N CYS A 180 -3.23 5.33 2.55
CA CYS A 180 -3.85 4.05 2.27
C CYS A 180 -4.07 3.27 3.57
N ILE A 181 -5.21 2.59 3.68
CA ILE A 181 -5.58 1.79 4.83
C ILE A 181 -5.81 0.35 4.39
N GLY A 182 -5.28 -0.63 5.12
CA GLY A 182 -5.50 -2.06 4.85
C GLY A 182 -5.26 -2.93 6.08
N GLY A 183 -5.59 -4.22 5.98
CA GLY A 183 -5.34 -5.20 7.04
C GLY A 183 -3.98 -5.88 6.91
N ALA A 184 -3.89 -7.10 7.44
CA ALA A 184 -2.67 -7.90 7.44
C ALA A 184 -2.27 -8.26 6.01
N GLY A 185 -0.96 -8.24 5.71
CA GLY A 185 -0.48 -8.58 4.37
C GLY A 185 -0.72 -7.50 3.30
N THR A 186 -1.12 -6.28 3.69
CA THR A 186 -1.31 -5.18 2.72
C THR A 186 0.06 -4.71 2.22
N PHE A 187 0.27 -4.66 0.91
CA PHE A 187 1.53 -4.33 0.23
C PHE A 187 2.67 -5.35 0.40
N ALA A 188 3.12 -5.89 -0.73
CA ALA A 188 4.41 -6.55 -0.90
C ALA A 188 4.68 -7.73 0.05
N VAL A 189 3.71 -8.60 0.28
CA VAL A 189 4.01 -9.92 0.90
C VAL A 189 4.74 -10.77 -0.13
N GLY A 190 5.89 -11.34 0.20
CA GLY A 190 6.70 -12.17 -0.69
C GLY A 190 7.47 -11.40 -1.77
N ALA A 191 7.40 -10.06 -1.77
CA ALA A 191 8.04 -9.21 -2.78
C ALA A 191 8.43 -7.84 -2.22
N GLN A 192 9.13 -7.02 -3.00
CA GLN A 192 9.74 -5.80 -2.50
C GLN A 192 8.72 -4.66 -2.30
N ALA A 193 8.83 -3.94 -1.18
CA ALA A 193 8.18 -2.64 -1.00
C ALA A 193 9.17 -1.51 -1.30
N SER A 194 9.34 -1.18 -2.58
CA SER A 194 10.34 -0.22 -3.08
C SER A 194 9.79 1.20 -3.30
N GLY A 195 8.47 1.37 -3.22
CA GLY A 195 7.79 2.63 -3.51
C GLY A 195 7.89 3.70 -2.42
N THR A 196 7.07 4.75 -2.57
CA THR A 196 6.91 5.80 -1.57
C THR A 196 5.59 5.63 -0.83
N PHE A 197 5.65 5.48 0.49
CA PHE A 197 4.50 5.28 1.35
C PHE A 197 4.40 6.44 2.36
N THR A 198 3.28 7.14 2.39
CA THR A 198 3.09 8.32 3.26
C THR A 198 1.76 8.25 3.98
N ASP A 199 1.79 8.35 5.31
CA ASP A 199 0.58 8.34 6.17
C ASP A 199 -0.27 7.06 6.00
N CYS A 200 0.32 5.95 5.58
CA CYS A 200 -0.39 4.67 5.45
C CYS A 200 -0.60 4.01 6.81
N VAL A 201 -1.76 3.38 7.00
CA VAL A 201 -2.11 2.65 8.22
C VAL A 201 -2.51 1.22 7.86
N VAL A 202 -1.67 0.28 8.22
CA VAL A 202 -1.83 -1.14 7.85
C VAL A 202 -1.63 -2.02 9.08
N ALA A 203 -2.03 -3.29 9.01
CA ALA A 203 -1.84 -4.22 10.13
C ALA A 203 -0.46 -4.92 10.04
N GLU A 204 -0.35 -6.16 10.49
CA GLU A 204 0.86 -6.97 10.46
C GLU A 204 1.25 -7.49 9.05
N GLU A 205 2.48 -8.03 8.94
CA GLU A 205 2.98 -8.76 7.76
C GLU A 205 2.93 -7.94 6.47
N THR A 206 3.24 -6.64 6.57
CA THR A 206 3.15 -5.66 5.48
C THR A 206 4.54 -5.27 4.97
N PHE A 207 4.59 -4.42 3.93
CA PHE A 207 5.77 -3.81 3.32
C PHE A 207 7.01 -4.73 3.26
N GLY A 208 6.95 -5.81 2.50
CA GLY A 208 8.09 -6.73 2.35
C GLY A 208 8.11 -7.86 3.38
N TYR A 209 6.99 -8.51 3.68
CA TYR A 209 7.03 -9.73 4.48
C TYR A 209 7.69 -10.85 3.64
N TYR A 210 8.86 -11.36 4.03
CA TYR A 210 9.77 -12.23 3.24
C TYR A 210 10.57 -11.56 2.11
N ALA A 211 10.62 -10.23 2.06
CA ALA A 211 11.38 -9.50 1.03
C ALA A 211 11.76 -8.10 1.51
N ASP A 212 12.57 -7.35 0.77
CA ASP A 212 13.08 -6.08 1.29
C ASP A 212 12.01 -4.99 1.41
N ALA A 213 12.07 -4.22 2.50
CA ALA A 213 11.42 -2.92 2.62
C ALA A 213 12.41 -1.81 2.23
N SER A 214 12.61 -1.60 0.92
CA SER A 214 13.66 -0.72 0.37
C SER A 214 13.18 0.69 0.02
N GLY A 215 11.87 0.94 0.12
CA GLY A 215 11.25 2.20 -0.26
C GLY A 215 11.45 3.36 0.72
N VAL A 216 10.63 4.39 0.56
CA VAL A 216 10.57 5.55 1.45
C VAL A 216 9.25 5.53 2.21
N PHE A 217 9.33 5.40 3.52
CA PHE A 217 8.18 5.29 4.42
C PHE A 217 8.14 6.52 5.32
N THR A 218 7.04 7.28 5.28
CA THR A 218 6.88 8.51 6.06
C THR A 218 5.58 8.48 6.84
N ARG A 219 5.65 8.55 8.17
CA ARG A 219 4.49 8.53 9.08
C ARG A 219 3.58 7.31 8.87
N CYS A 220 4.15 6.18 8.46
CA CYS A 220 3.42 4.92 8.34
C CYS A 220 3.20 4.30 9.72
N VAL A 221 2.01 3.72 9.92
CA VAL A 221 1.68 2.94 11.10
C VAL A 221 1.42 1.50 10.69
N ALA A 222 2.11 0.56 11.33
CA ALA A 222 2.01 -0.85 10.97
C ALA A 222 2.10 -1.78 12.19
N GLY A 223 1.68 -3.03 12.00
CA GLY A 223 1.66 -4.08 13.01
C GLY A 223 3.00 -4.78 13.20
N TRP A 224 2.94 -6.10 13.43
CA TRP A 224 4.10 -6.99 13.60
C TRP A 224 4.71 -7.27 12.24
N TYR A 225 6.02 -7.52 12.15
CA TYR A 225 6.66 -8.01 10.92
C TYR A 225 6.47 -7.09 9.71
N ALA A 226 6.38 -5.78 9.96
CA ALA A 226 5.78 -4.84 9.03
C ALA A 226 6.71 -4.25 7.96
N PHE A 227 8.02 -4.29 8.14
CA PHE A 227 8.95 -3.71 7.18
C PHE A 227 10.10 -4.70 7.01
N GLY A 228 10.04 -5.54 5.99
CA GLY A 228 11.16 -6.41 5.63
C GLY A 228 11.38 -7.61 6.54
N TRP A 229 10.35 -8.21 7.13
CA TRP A 229 10.55 -9.37 8.01
C TRP A 229 11.07 -10.59 7.25
N TYR A 230 12.02 -11.34 7.82
CA TYR A 230 12.87 -12.34 7.14
C TYR A 230 13.75 -11.80 6.01
N ALA A 231 13.86 -10.47 5.88
CA ALA A 231 14.68 -9.78 4.89
C ALA A 231 15.23 -8.47 5.49
N ASP A 232 15.59 -7.51 4.64
CA ASP A 232 16.16 -6.25 5.08
C ASP A 232 15.12 -5.12 5.14
N ALA A 233 15.12 -4.37 6.23
CA ALA A 233 14.57 -3.01 6.27
C ALA A 233 15.63 -2.04 5.75
N SER A 234 15.85 -2.03 4.44
CA SER A 234 16.94 -1.29 3.76
C SER A 234 16.58 0.13 3.32
N GLY A 235 15.30 0.50 3.41
CA GLY A 235 14.78 1.78 2.95
C GLY A 235 15.05 2.97 3.86
N THR A 236 14.27 4.03 3.64
CA THR A 236 14.27 5.23 4.50
C THR A 236 12.94 5.32 5.26
N PHE A 237 13.01 5.35 6.58
CA PHE A 237 11.86 5.34 7.48
C PHE A 237 11.87 6.63 8.30
N ILE A 238 10.80 7.42 8.22
CA ILE A 238 10.71 8.74 8.86
C ILE A 238 9.39 8.80 9.63
N ASP A 239 9.46 9.02 10.94
CA ASP A 239 8.28 9.11 11.82
C ASP A 239 7.37 7.86 11.75
N CYS A 240 7.90 6.71 11.35
CA CYS A 240 7.14 5.45 11.31
C CYS A 240 6.93 4.90 12.71
N THR A 241 5.74 4.36 12.98
CA THR A 241 5.34 3.86 14.31
C THR A 241 4.81 2.44 14.22
N SER A 242 5.22 1.60 15.16
CA SER A 242 4.55 0.35 15.49
C SER A 242 4.51 0.18 16.99
N THR A 243 3.47 -0.47 17.53
CA THR A 243 3.38 -0.75 18.98
C THR A 243 3.94 -2.12 19.33
N ASN A 244 4.64 -2.77 18.40
CA ASN A 244 4.88 -4.20 18.43
C ASN A 244 6.33 -4.58 18.14
N TRP A 245 6.61 -5.87 18.29
CA TRP A 245 7.95 -6.45 18.11
C TRP A 245 8.28 -6.70 16.64
N TYR A 246 9.57 -6.79 16.32
CA TYR A 246 10.06 -7.27 15.02
C TYR A 246 9.55 -6.48 13.81
N VAL A 247 9.66 -5.16 13.88
CA VAL A 247 8.99 -4.24 12.95
C VAL A 247 9.86 -3.90 11.75
N PHE A 248 11.13 -3.55 11.97
CA PHE A 248 12.07 -3.05 10.98
C PHE A 248 13.16 -4.09 10.70
N GLY A 249 12.79 -5.07 9.88
CA GLY A 249 13.71 -5.99 9.23
C GLY A 249 14.17 -7.14 10.11
N TRP A 250 14.59 -8.23 9.46
CA TRP A 250 15.53 -9.16 10.08
C TRP A 250 16.87 -8.45 10.32
N THR A 251 17.34 -7.73 9.30
CA THR A 251 18.43 -6.76 9.39
C THR A 251 17.88 -5.35 9.23
N ALA A 252 18.25 -4.44 10.13
CA ALA A 252 17.97 -3.01 9.95
C ALA A 252 19.14 -2.38 9.21
N SER A 253 19.12 -2.38 7.88
CA SER A 253 20.21 -1.83 7.04
C SER A 253 19.96 -0.42 6.51
N GLY A 254 18.72 0.07 6.66
CA GLY A 254 18.28 1.36 6.15
C GLY A 254 18.61 2.58 7.03
N THR A 255 17.90 3.68 6.77
CA THR A 255 17.97 4.89 7.58
C THR A 255 16.64 5.13 8.29
N PHE A 256 16.68 5.24 9.61
CA PHE A 256 15.52 5.36 10.48
C PHE A 256 15.60 6.69 11.24
N ILE A 257 14.57 7.51 11.14
CA ILE A 257 14.54 8.86 11.69
C ILE A 257 13.25 9.03 12.48
N ARG A 258 13.36 9.24 13.79
CA ARG A 258 12.22 9.42 14.70
C ARG A 258 11.20 8.28 14.66
N CYS A 259 11.66 7.07 14.36
CA CYS A 259 10.83 5.88 14.38
C CYS A 259 10.57 5.44 15.83
N THR A 260 9.34 4.98 16.10
CA THR A 260 8.94 4.47 17.42
C THR A 260 8.48 3.03 17.29
N ALA A 261 9.02 2.14 18.12
CA ALA A 261 8.65 0.73 18.12
C ALA A 261 8.71 0.08 19.52
N ALA A 262 8.31 -1.17 19.64
CA ALA A 262 8.45 -1.94 20.88
C ALA A 262 9.78 -2.72 20.88
N ASP A 263 9.91 -3.75 21.73
CA ASP A 263 11.13 -4.56 21.84
C ASP A 263 11.54 -5.26 20.52
N SER A 264 12.85 -5.48 20.36
CA SER A 264 13.46 -6.18 19.21
C SER A 264 13.02 -5.66 17.84
N ALA A 265 12.72 -4.36 17.75
CA ALA A 265 12.07 -3.80 16.58
C ALA A 265 13.02 -3.43 15.44
N PHE A 266 14.30 -3.14 15.70
CA PHE A 266 15.26 -2.73 14.68
C PHE A 266 16.28 -3.84 14.51
N GLY A 267 16.23 -4.57 13.39
CA GLY A 267 17.28 -5.54 13.05
C GLY A 267 17.32 -6.74 14.01
N ALA A 268 16.20 -7.44 14.12
CA ALA A 268 15.92 -8.51 15.08
C ALA A 268 17.11 -9.48 15.32
N GLU A 269 17.20 -10.55 14.55
CA GLU A 269 18.30 -11.52 14.65
C GLU A 269 19.44 -11.21 13.67
N GLY A 270 19.17 -10.41 12.63
CA GLY A 270 20.15 -10.00 11.62
C GLY A 270 20.98 -8.78 12.02
N GLY A 271 20.64 -8.11 13.12
CA GLY A 271 21.41 -7.01 13.65
C GLY A 271 21.19 -5.67 12.94
N LEU A 272 21.99 -4.69 13.37
CA LEU A 272 21.91 -3.31 12.93
C LEU A 272 23.15 -2.92 12.14
N THR A 273 22.98 -2.73 10.84
CA THR A 273 24.00 -2.21 9.90
C THR A 273 23.67 -0.80 9.40
N GLY A 274 22.42 -0.38 9.58
CA GLY A 274 21.88 0.93 9.20
C GLY A 274 22.01 1.99 10.28
N LYS A 275 21.29 3.10 10.09
CA LYS A 275 21.43 4.31 10.91
C LYS A 275 20.11 4.67 11.59
N LEU A 276 20.13 4.81 12.92
CA LEU A 276 19.01 5.26 13.73
C LEU A 276 19.30 6.66 14.27
N TYR A 277 18.36 7.57 14.01
CA TYR A 277 18.42 8.96 14.46
C TYR A 277 17.15 9.29 15.25
N SER A 278 17.30 9.60 16.54
CA SER A 278 16.20 9.98 17.41
C SER A 278 15.06 8.95 17.47
N CYS A 279 15.40 7.65 17.31
CA CYS A 279 14.43 6.56 17.44
C CYS A 279 14.12 6.26 18.90
N ARG A 280 12.96 5.65 19.18
CA ARG A 280 12.51 5.32 20.53
C ARG A 280 11.96 3.90 20.63
N LEU A 281 12.40 3.16 21.64
CA LEU A 281 11.77 1.91 22.07
C LEU A 281 10.73 2.22 23.16
N THR A 282 9.64 1.48 23.17
CA THR A 282 8.50 1.73 24.07
C THR A 282 8.24 0.63 25.09
N SER A 283 8.84 -0.55 24.91
CA SER A 283 8.72 -1.66 25.86
C SER A 283 9.72 -1.50 27.01
N PRO A 284 9.30 -1.53 28.29
CA PRO A 284 10.23 -1.49 29.42
C PRO A 284 11.31 -2.58 29.32
N GLY A 285 12.55 -2.23 29.61
CA GLY A 285 13.72 -3.11 29.51
C GLY A 285 14.24 -3.37 28.09
N ALA A 286 13.57 -2.86 27.05
CA ALA A 286 14.04 -3.02 25.67
C ALA A 286 15.28 -2.17 25.40
N THR A 287 16.28 -2.75 24.77
CA THR A 287 17.52 -2.08 24.36
C THR A 287 17.69 -2.16 22.86
N PHE A 288 18.33 -1.16 22.25
CA PHE A 288 18.68 -1.27 20.84
C PHE A 288 19.78 -2.32 20.62
N PRO A 289 19.82 -2.98 19.44
CA PRO A 289 20.96 -3.82 19.09
C PRO A 289 22.24 -2.97 19.00
N THR A 290 23.37 -3.59 19.36
CA THR A 290 24.67 -2.97 19.11
C THR A 290 24.94 -2.94 17.60
N PRO A 291 25.33 -1.79 17.02
CA PRO A 291 25.75 -1.75 15.62
C PRO A 291 26.84 -2.76 15.29
N GLU A 292 26.70 -3.45 14.16
CA GLU A 292 27.72 -4.38 13.72
C GLU A 292 29.04 -3.64 13.41
N ALA A 293 30.16 -4.21 13.84
CA ALA A 293 31.47 -3.64 13.57
C ALA A 293 31.70 -3.50 12.05
N ASP A 294 32.29 -2.38 11.63
CA ASP A 294 32.64 -2.07 10.23
C ASP A 294 31.46 -2.01 9.23
N SER A 295 30.21 -2.14 9.69
CA SER A 295 29.00 -2.06 8.84
C SER A 295 28.57 -0.62 8.49
N GLY A 296 29.08 0.38 9.22
CA GLY A 296 28.59 1.75 9.18
C GLY A 296 27.35 2.00 10.04
N GLY A 297 26.91 1.00 10.81
CA GLY A 297 25.75 1.10 11.69
C GLY A 297 25.92 2.16 12.79
N LEU A 298 24.83 2.87 13.11
CA LEU A 298 24.90 4.09 13.93
C LEU A 298 23.63 4.31 14.75
N LEU A 299 23.77 4.66 16.03
CA LEU A 299 22.70 5.21 16.86
C LEU A 299 23.07 6.61 17.30
N ARG A 300 22.16 7.57 17.11
CA ARG A 300 22.32 8.93 17.63
C ARG A 300 21.01 9.42 18.21
N LEU A 301 21.07 9.95 19.44
CA LEU A 301 19.94 10.52 20.18
C LEU A 301 18.77 9.53 20.36
N CYS A 302 19.04 8.23 20.37
CA CYS A 302 18.00 7.21 20.49
C CYS A 302 17.64 7.01 21.96
N ILE A 303 16.39 6.65 22.26
CA ILE A 303 15.91 6.43 23.64
C ILE A 303 15.43 4.98 23.77
N ASP A 304 16.00 4.24 24.71
CA ASP A 304 15.65 2.85 24.96
C ASP A 304 14.32 2.72 25.73
N GLY A 305 13.93 1.49 26.06
CA GLY A 305 12.70 1.16 26.75
C GLY A 305 12.60 1.66 28.20
N ASP A 306 13.74 2.01 28.81
CA ASP A 306 13.88 2.49 30.18
C ASP A 306 14.20 3.99 30.24
N ASP A 307 13.97 4.72 29.14
CA ASP A 307 14.24 6.15 28.97
C ASP A 307 15.74 6.53 29.05
N ASN A 308 16.66 5.60 28.83
CA ASN A 308 18.08 5.92 28.71
C ASN A 308 18.43 6.34 27.28
N GLU A 309 19.39 7.25 27.14
CA GLU A 309 19.91 7.68 25.85
C GLU A 309 20.97 6.70 25.31
N ASP A 310 20.79 6.23 24.08
CA ASP A 310 21.74 5.41 23.33
C ASP A 310 22.36 6.21 22.16
N ASN A 311 23.69 6.28 22.17
CA ASN A 311 24.52 6.98 21.18
C ASN A 311 25.66 6.09 20.65
N THR A 312 25.43 4.78 20.51
CA THR A 312 26.43 3.81 20.05
C THR A 312 26.74 3.91 18.54
N GLY A 313 27.90 3.39 18.11
CA GLY A 313 28.36 3.39 16.72
C GLY A 313 29.65 4.19 16.48
N PRO A 314 30.40 3.91 15.39
CA PRO A 314 31.71 4.49 15.15
C PRO A 314 31.61 6.02 15.11
N ILE A 315 32.42 6.68 15.96
CA ILE A 315 32.69 8.11 15.83
C ILE A 315 33.69 8.23 14.68
N THR A 316 33.18 8.34 13.45
CA THR A 316 34.02 8.72 12.32
C THR A 316 34.45 10.18 12.57
N SER A 317 35.72 10.37 12.91
CA SER A 317 36.37 11.67 13.10
C SER A 317 36.45 12.48 11.82
#